data_AF-A2GAZ8-F1
#
_entry.id   AF-A2GAZ8-F1
#
_cell.length_a   1.000
_cell.length_b   1.000
_cell.length_c   1.000
_cell.angle_alpha   90.00
_cell.angle_beta   90.00
_cell.angle_gamma   90.00
#
_symmetry.space_group_name_H-M   'P 1'
#
loop_
_entity.id
_entity.type
_entity.pdbx_description
1 polymer ?
#
loop_
_entity_poly.entity_id
_entity_poly.type
_entity_poly.pdbx_seq_one_letter_code
_entity_poly.pdbx_strand_id
1 'polypeptide(L)'
;MNFQLPSEVILTDAFRLGEGMIFSYDDARKFLLTDNHGKNMVDRLISYLICLKIISPLRPKWSESLLIAVDMYYSSLKYYFKDDYKNALRIVSTKSESIMSVDFPRTLGWFNEMAPTIGAEISKEIDVLEIISRIFAILEREHPELQYTQGFDRYAYSFFAMALSFCQKGSLPIEFGEAITYHLVCNTISLLPMTKLLDDQQKLMEHFDRLDKVLMNYDYQKYKLLTDFNASILFFGVRFEMLLFADEHSFEETLRIWDQIFGRLESYEYMINAFTLAHVHQAKIEDDCPNVLESILHNQKWDVDKLILDANALLHHQKSIKETLCEACCPKLTRFHGYSIASDFVFFE
;
A
#
# COMPACT_ATOMS: atom_id res chain seq x y z
N MET A 1 -30.09 1.30 6.50
CA MET A 1 -29.57 -0.07 6.32
C MET A 1 -29.72 -0.81 7.65
N ASN A 2 -30.44 -1.94 7.72
CA ASN A 2 -30.53 -2.75 8.94
C ASN A 2 -29.39 -3.77 8.95
N PHE A 3 -28.20 -3.32 9.35
CA PHE A 3 -27.05 -4.19 9.47
C PHE A 3 -27.06 -4.88 10.84
N GLN A 4 -26.98 -6.21 10.83
CA GLN A 4 -26.85 -7.01 12.04
C GLN A 4 -25.41 -7.51 12.15
N LEU A 5 -24.74 -7.14 13.24
CA LEU A 5 -23.38 -7.62 13.52
C LEU A 5 -23.38 -9.15 13.65
N PRO A 6 -22.41 -9.85 13.03
CA PRO A 6 -22.25 -11.28 13.21
C PRO A 6 -21.89 -11.58 14.68
N SER A 7 -22.27 -12.76 15.16
CA SER A 7 -21.84 -13.19 16.50
C SER A 7 -20.32 -13.39 16.54
N GLU A 8 -19.73 -13.22 17.72
CA GLU A 8 -18.29 -13.44 17.93
C GLU A 8 -17.84 -14.86 17.55
N VAL A 9 -18.73 -15.86 17.69
CA VAL A 9 -18.46 -17.25 17.30
C VAL A 9 -18.24 -17.37 15.80
N ILE A 10 -19.13 -16.78 14.99
CA ILE A 10 -19.02 -16.80 13.52
C ILE A 10 -17.71 -16.11 13.09
N LEU A 11 -17.39 -14.99 13.73
CA LEU A 11 -16.17 -14.25 13.40
C LEU A 11 -14.90 -15.03 13.79
N THR A 12 -14.93 -15.71 14.94
CA THR A 12 -13.85 -16.59 15.38
C THR A 12 -13.65 -17.75 14.40
N ASP A 13 -14.73 -18.32 13.88
CA ASP A 13 -14.66 -19.37 12.86
C ASP A 13 -14.13 -18.84 11.52
N ALA A 14 -14.49 -17.62 11.12
CA ALA A 14 -13.91 -16.99 9.94
C ALA A 14 -12.39 -16.81 10.06
N PHE A 15 -11.87 -16.40 11.24
CA PHE A 15 -10.42 -16.32 11.47
C PHE A 15 -9.70 -17.68 11.43
N ARG A 16 -10.42 -18.79 11.62
CA ARG A 16 -9.86 -20.15 11.53
C ARG A 16 -9.73 -20.66 10.10
N LEU A 17 -10.19 -19.89 9.10
CA LEU A 17 -10.00 -20.20 7.68
C LEU A 17 -8.55 -19.99 7.20
N GLY A 18 -7.74 -19.26 7.98
CA GLY A 18 -6.29 -19.21 7.79
C GLY A 18 -5.61 -20.52 8.19
N GLU A 19 -4.31 -20.61 7.95
CA GLU A 19 -3.48 -21.76 8.33
C GLU A 19 -3.19 -21.80 9.84
N GLY A 20 -3.59 -20.74 10.57
CA GLY A 20 -3.50 -20.68 12.03
C GLY A 20 -2.09 -20.43 12.56
N MET A 21 -1.21 -19.87 11.73
CA MET A 21 0.20 -19.61 12.05
C MET A 21 0.45 -18.26 12.74
N ILE A 22 -0.55 -17.39 12.78
CA ILE A 22 -0.44 -16.04 13.33
C ILE A 22 -1.00 -16.02 14.76
N PHE A 23 -0.17 -15.69 15.75
CA PHE A 23 -0.59 -15.56 17.17
C PHE A 23 -0.18 -14.23 17.79
N SER A 24 0.74 -13.50 17.16
CA SER A 24 1.35 -12.27 17.63
C SER A 24 1.66 -11.31 16.48
N TYR A 25 2.08 -10.10 16.82
CA TYR A 25 2.62 -9.14 15.85
C TYR A 25 3.84 -9.69 15.10
N ASP A 26 4.75 -10.35 15.81
CA ASP A 26 5.97 -10.91 15.21
C ASP A 26 5.67 -12.04 14.22
N ASP A 27 4.64 -12.85 14.50
CA ASP A 27 4.20 -13.89 13.56
C ASP A 27 3.58 -13.29 12.30
N ALA A 28 2.72 -12.28 12.45
CA ALA A 28 2.14 -11.54 11.32
C ALA A 28 3.26 -10.92 10.47
N ARG A 29 4.21 -10.24 11.12
CA ARG A 29 5.37 -9.66 10.45
C ARG A 29 6.17 -10.73 9.71
N LYS A 30 6.54 -11.83 10.38
CA LYS A 30 7.29 -12.94 9.76
C LYS A 30 6.56 -13.56 8.58
N PHE A 31 5.24 -13.73 8.69
CA PHE A 31 4.40 -14.21 7.59
C PHE A 31 4.46 -13.28 6.37
N LEU A 32 4.33 -11.97 6.59
CA LEU A 32 4.46 -10.98 5.52
C LEU A 32 5.87 -10.96 4.90
N LEU A 33 6.91 -11.06 5.72
CA LEU A 33 8.30 -11.01 5.23
C LEU A 33 8.74 -12.26 4.48
N THR A 34 8.09 -13.40 4.71
CA THR A 34 8.38 -14.64 3.95
C THR A 34 7.94 -14.45 2.51
N ASP A 35 8.84 -14.56 1.55
CA ASP A 35 8.48 -14.40 0.15
C ASP A 35 7.95 -15.73 -0.43
N ASN A 36 6.64 -15.77 -0.68
CA ASN A 36 5.93 -16.92 -1.21
C ASN A 36 4.77 -16.44 -2.09
N HIS A 37 4.65 -16.98 -3.30
CA HIS A 37 3.56 -16.69 -4.24
C HIS A 37 2.21 -17.18 -3.72
N GLY A 38 2.19 -18.35 -3.08
CA GLY A 38 0.96 -19.04 -2.67
C GLY A 38 0.48 -18.70 -1.26
N LYS A 39 0.68 -17.48 -0.76
CA LYS A 39 0.23 -17.12 0.60
C LYS A 39 -1.29 -17.23 0.73
N ASN A 40 -1.74 -17.77 1.86
CA ASN A 40 -3.13 -17.78 2.24
C ASN A 40 -3.65 -16.33 2.39
N MET A 41 -4.72 -15.99 1.67
CA MET A 41 -5.27 -14.63 1.66
C MET A 41 -5.91 -14.22 2.99
N VAL A 42 -6.45 -15.17 3.75
CA VAL A 42 -7.00 -14.90 5.08
C VAL A 42 -5.88 -14.54 6.05
N ASP A 43 -4.78 -15.31 6.06
CA ASP A 43 -3.62 -14.99 6.89
C ASP A 43 -2.97 -13.66 6.49
N ARG A 44 -2.92 -13.35 5.19
CA ARG A 44 -2.46 -12.04 4.69
C ARG A 44 -3.35 -10.90 5.17
N LEU A 45 -4.68 -11.04 5.05
CA LEU A 45 -5.63 -10.03 5.54
C LEU A 45 -5.47 -9.81 7.06
N ILE A 46 -5.42 -10.89 7.84
CA ILE A 46 -5.21 -10.82 9.30
C ILE A 46 -3.89 -10.10 9.60
N SER A 47 -2.82 -10.45 8.89
CA SER A 47 -1.52 -9.81 9.08
C SER A 47 -1.56 -8.32 8.77
N TYR A 48 -2.26 -7.89 7.71
CA TYR A 48 -2.45 -6.47 7.40
C TYR A 48 -3.22 -5.76 8.49
N LEU A 49 -4.31 -6.35 8.99
CA LEU A 49 -5.10 -5.78 10.08
C LEU A 49 -4.27 -5.61 11.37
N ILE A 50 -3.37 -6.55 11.67
CA ILE A 50 -2.48 -6.47 12.83
C ILE A 50 -1.38 -5.42 12.62
N CYS A 51 -0.68 -5.48 11.48
CA CYS A 51 0.44 -4.58 11.18
C CYS A 51 -0.02 -3.12 11.10
N LEU A 52 -1.18 -2.86 10.49
CA LEU A 52 -1.80 -1.54 10.42
C LEU A 52 -2.57 -1.15 11.70
N LYS A 53 -2.44 -1.94 12.78
CA LYS A 53 -3.03 -1.67 14.11
C LYS A 53 -4.56 -1.51 14.11
N ILE A 54 -5.25 -2.13 13.15
CA ILE A 54 -6.71 -2.14 13.07
C ILE A 54 -7.30 -3.13 14.07
N ILE A 55 -6.61 -4.26 14.30
CA ILE A 55 -6.98 -5.23 15.33
C ILE A 55 -5.83 -5.47 16.30
N SER A 56 -6.16 -5.97 17.50
CA SER A 56 -5.15 -6.34 18.48
C SER A 56 -4.17 -7.38 17.93
N PRO A 57 -2.85 -7.31 18.24
CA PRO A 57 -1.92 -8.39 17.90
C PRO A 57 -2.19 -9.67 18.71
N LEU A 58 -3.01 -9.61 19.77
CA LEU A 58 -3.36 -10.75 20.60
C LEU A 58 -4.55 -11.49 20.01
N ARG A 59 -4.34 -12.73 19.57
CA ARG A 59 -5.37 -13.58 18.95
C ARG A 59 -6.71 -13.65 19.70
N PRO A 60 -6.75 -13.77 21.04
CA PRO A 60 -8.03 -13.79 21.77
C PRO A 60 -8.87 -12.51 21.63
N LYS A 61 -8.28 -11.39 21.19
CA LYS A 61 -8.93 -10.08 21.07
C LYS A 61 -9.27 -9.70 19.63
N TRP A 62 -9.00 -10.56 18.64
CA TRP A 62 -9.22 -10.23 17.23
C TRP A 62 -10.69 -9.95 16.92
N SER A 63 -11.58 -10.83 17.36
CA SER A 63 -13.02 -10.69 17.13
C SER A 63 -13.58 -9.42 17.76
N GLU A 64 -13.24 -9.16 19.03
CA GLU A 64 -13.62 -7.93 19.74
C GLU A 64 -13.12 -6.67 19.02
N SER A 65 -11.82 -6.62 18.70
CA SER A 65 -11.22 -5.44 18.06
C SER A 65 -11.84 -5.15 16.70
N LEU A 66 -12.10 -6.20 15.92
CA LEU A 66 -12.68 -6.06 14.59
C LEU A 66 -14.15 -5.63 14.66
N LEU A 67 -14.93 -6.17 15.61
CA LEU A 67 -16.31 -5.72 15.84
C LEU A 67 -16.36 -4.23 16.21
N ILE A 68 -15.42 -3.76 17.04
CA ILE A 68 -15.29 -2.32 17.38
C ILE A 68 -15.02 -1.49 16.12
N ALA A 69 -14.02 -1.86 15.32
CA ALA A 69 -13.69 -1.15 14.09
C ALA A 69 -14.91 -1.09 13.14
N VAL A 70 -15.59 -2.21 12.99
CA VAL A 70 -16.78 -2.32 12.15
C VAL A 70 -17.93 -1.45 12.66
N ASP A 71 -18.21 -1.43 13.97
CA ASP A 71 -19.23 -0.57 14.57
C ASP A 71 -18.93 0.92 14.42
N MET A 72 -17.65 1.31 14.53
CA MET A 72 -17.21 2.68 14.26
C MET A 72 -17.56 3.12 12.84
N TYR A 73 -17.24 2.29 11.84
CA TYR A 73 -17.55 2.60 10.45
C TYR A 73 -19.06 2.71 10.19
N TYR A 74 -19.86 1.79 10.76
CA TYR A 74 -21.32 1.88 10.62
C TYR A 74 -21.92 3.10 11.30
N SER A 75 -21.35 3.53 12.41
CA SER A 75 -21.76 4.76 13.07
C SER A 75 -21.57 5.96 12.15
N SER A 76 -20.43 6.04 11.44
CA SER A 76 -20.20 7.06 10.40
C SER A 76 -21.14 6.92 9.21
N LEU A 77 -21.40 5.70 8.71
CA LEU A 77 -22.40 5.46 7.64
C LEU A 77 -23.77 6.01 8.02
N LYS A 78 -24.26 5.69 9.21
CA LYS A 78 -25.57 6.16 9.71
C LYS A 78 -25.58 7.68 9.88
N TYR A 79 -24.49 8.24 10.40
CA TYR A 79 -24.38 9.68 10.66
C TYR A 79 -24.42 10.50 9.35
N TYR A 80 -23.61 10.14 8.35
CA TYR A 80 -23.48 10.92 7.13
C TYR A 80 -24.58 10.66 6.10
N PHE A 81 -24.98 9.41 5.90
CA PHE A 81 -25.92 9.08 4.81
C PHE A 81 -27.37 9.07 5.26
N LYS A 82 -27.64 8.91 6.56
CA LYS A 82 -28.99 8.74 7.13
C LYS A 82 -29.79 7.65 6.40
N ASP A 83 -30.54 8.04 5.38
CA ASP A 83 -31.38 7.17 4.54
C ASP A 83 -30.93 7.08 3.06
N ASP A 84 -30.03 7.94 2.56
CA ASP A 84 -29.57 7.96 1.16
C ASP A 84 -28.16 7.35 1.01
N TYR A 85 -28.11 6.03 0.90
CA TYR A 85 -26.88 5.25 0.74
C TYR A 85 -26.49 4.99 -0.72
N LYS A 86 -27.22 5.58 -1.70
CA LYS A 86 -27.07 5.30 -3.14
C LYS A 86 -26.43 6.44 -3.92
N ASN A 87 -26.10 7.52 -3.24
CA ASN A 87 -25.49 8.70 -3.84
C ASN A 87 -24.36 9.18 -2.95
N ALA A 88 -23.50 8.25 -2.52
CA ALA A 88 -22.53 8.51 -1.47
C ALA A 88 -21.64 9.73 -1.76
N LEU A 89 -21.25 9.93 -3.01
CA LEU A 89 -20.36 11.02 -3.40
C LEU A 89 -20.96 12.43 -3.25
N ARG A 90 -22.29 12.56 -3.09
CA ARG A 90 -22.91 13.88 -2.88
C ARG A 90 -22.48 14.55 -1.58
N ILE A 91 -21.95 13.78 -0.64
CA ILE A 91 -21.45 14.36 0.60
C ILE A 91 -20.01 14.85 0.44
N VAL A 92 -19.25 14.57 -0.62
CA VAL A 92 -17.88 15.11 -0.75
C VAL A 92 -17.85 16.44 -1.49
N SER A 93 -16.66 17.03 -1.65
CA SER A 93 -16.53 18.23 -2.48
C SER A 93 -16.83 17.94 -3.94
N THR A 94 -17.33 18.92 -4.70
CA THR A 94 -17.59 18.76 -6.16
C THR A 94 -16.33 18.37 -6.94
N LYS A 95 -15.15 18.81 -6.47
CA LYS A 95 -13.86 18.42 -7.05
C LYS A 95 -13.61 16.93 -6.81
N SER A 96 -13.77 16.45 -5.59
CA SER A 96 -13.57 15.03 -5.25
C SER A 96 -14.58 14.15 -5.98
N GLU A 97 -15.86 14.54 -5.98
CA GLU A 97 -16.94 13.84 -6.70
C GLU A 97 -16.61 13.68 -8.19
N SER A 98 -16.14 14.75 -8.85
CA SER A 98 -15.83 14.70 -10.29
C SER A 98 -14.65 13.77 -10.61
N ILE A 99 -13.63 13.72 -9.75
CA ILE A 99 -12.49 12.82 -9.94
C ILE A 99 -12.91 11.37 -9.65
N MET A 100 -13.54 11.12 -8.50
CA MET A 100 -13.99 9.79 -8.06
C MET A 100 -14.97 9.15 -9.05
N SER A 101 -15.92 9.93 -9.57
CA SER A 101 -16.93 9.45 -10.54
C SER A 101 -16.34 9.00 -11.88
N VAL A 102 -15.12 9.45 -12.22
CA VAL A 102 -14.37 9.01 -13.40
C VAL A 102 -13.45 7.84 -13.07
N ASP A 103 -12.73 7.92 -11.96
CA ASP A 103 -11.73 6.92 -11.59
C ASP A 103 -12.35 5.58 -11.19
N PHE A 104 -13.39 5.58 -10.35
CA PHE A 104 -13.94 4.34 -9.80
C PHE A 104 -14.48 3.41 -10.89
N PRO A 105 -15.28 3.86 -11.88
CA PRO A 105 -15.72 3.00 -12.97
C PRO A 105 -14.58 2.49 -13.84
N ARG A 106 -13.53 3.29 -14.04
CA ARG A 106 -12.35 2.88 -14.83
C ARG A 106 -11.62 1.71 -14.17
N THR A 107 -11.48 1.74 -12.85
CA THR A 107 -10.78 0.70 -12.09
C THR A 107 -11.62 -0.53 -11.82
N LEU A 108 -12.96 -0.43 -11.90
CA LEU A 108 -13.84 -1.58 -11.70
C LEU A 108 -13.52 -2.75 -12.66
N GLY A 109 -13.10 -2.47 -13.89
CA GLY A 109 -12.66 -3.50 -14.84
C GLY A 109 -11.50 -4.35 -14.28
N TRP A 110 -10.48 -3.68 -13.73
CA TRP A 110 -9.35 -4.33 -13.07
C TRP A 110 -9.79 -5.13 -11.83
N PHE A 111 -10.72 -4.61 -11.03
CA PHE A 111 -11.29 -5.36 -9.90
C PHE A 111 -11.99 -6.64 -10.34
N ASN A 112 -12.79 -6.58 -11.39
CA ASN A 112 -13.53 -7.73 -11.92
C ASN A 112 -12.60 -8.84 -12.43
N GLU A 113 -11.40 -8.48 -12.90
CA GLU A 113 -10.38 -9.44 -13.33
C GLU A 113 -9.64 -10.04 -12.13
N MET A 114 -9.27 -9.24 -11.13
CA MET A 114 -8.44 -9.70 -10.01
C MET A 114 -9.22 -10.44 -8.92
N ALA A 115 -10.44 -10.04 -8.57
CA ALA A 115 -11.15 -10.60 -7.42
C ALA A 115 -11.39 -12.12 -7.52
N PRO A 116 -11.76 -12.68 -8.69
CA PRO A 116 -11.90 -14.13 -8.84
C PRO A 116 -10.59 -14.90 -8.60
N THR A 117 -9.43 -14.30 -8.91
CA THR A 117 -8.12 -14.96 -8.75
C THR A 117 -7.78 -15.29 -7.30
N ILE A 118 -8.36 -14.55 -6.34
CA ILE A 118 -8.22 -14.81 -4.91
C ILE A 118 -9.45 -15.49 -4.29
N GLY A 119 -10.39 -15.91 -5.12
CA GLY A 119 -11.62 -16.58 -4.71
C GLY A 119 -12.63 -15.64 -4.07
N ALA A 120 -12.73 -14.40 -4.56
CA ALA A 120 -13.87 -13.52 -4.31
C ALA A 120 -14.84 -13.60 -5.49
N GLU A 121 -16.08 -14.00 -5.21
CA GLU A 121 -17.13 -14.12 -6.22
C GLU A 121 -17.93 -12.81 -6.31
N ILE A 122 -17.94 -12.17 -7.48
CA ILE A 122 -18.69 -10.94 -7.68
C ILE A 122 -20.10 -11.31 -8.14
N SER A 123 -21.04 -11.38 -7.19
CA SER A 123 -22.45 -11.57 -7.51
C SER A 123 -23.06 -10.27 -8.07
N LYS A 124 -24.12 -10.39 -8.87
CA LYS A 124 -24.84 -9.23 -9.43
C LYS A 124 -25.53 -8.36 -8.38
N GLU A 125 -25.65 -8.85 -7.16
CA GLU A 125 -26.27 -8.15 -6.04
C GLU A 125 -25.28 -7.20 -5.33
N ILE A 126 -23.99 -7.34 -5.63
CA ILE A 126 -22.91 -6.55 -5.03
C ILE A 126 -22.65 -5.33 -5.92
N ASP A 127 -23.10 -4.16 -5.47
CA ASP A 127 -22.73 -2.90 -6.11
C ASP A 127 -21.39 -2.41 -5.56
N VAL A 128 -20.31 -2.88 -6.19
CA VAL A 128 -18.93 -2.54 -5.80
C VAL A 128 -18.68 -1.03 -5.91
N LEU A 129 -19.22 -0.37 -6.94
CA LEU A 129 -19.03 1.06 -7.13
C LEU A 129 -19.63 1.86 -5.98
N GLU A 130 -20.84 1.50 -5.54
CA GLU A 130 -21.46 2.19 -4.42
C GLU A 130 -20.69 1.94 -3.11
N ILE A 131 -20.18 0.72 -2.89
CA ILE A 131 -19.34 0.38 -1.73
C ILE A 131 -18.08 1.25 -1.70
N ILE A 132 -17.31 1.29 -2.79
CA ILE A 132 -16.08 2.10 -2.87
C ILE A 132 -16.41 3.59 -2.72
N SER A 133 -17.54 4.04 -3.29
CA SER A 133 -18.03 5.42 -3.14
C SER A 133 -18.33 5.78 -1.69
N ARG A 134 -19.00 4.91 -0.93
CA ARG A 134 -19.26 5.13 0.50
C ARG A 134 -17.98 5.16 1.33
N ILE A 135 -17.04 4.27 1.05
CA ILE A 135 -15.74 4.22 1.74
C ILE A 135 -15.02 5.56 1.61
N PHE A 136 -14.82 6.05 0.38
CA PHE A 136 -14.10 7.31 0.17
C PHE A 136 -14.89 8.54 0.63
N ALA A 137 -16.21 8.52 0.50
CA ALA A 137 -17.05 9.61 0.97
C ALA A 137 -16.99 9.76 2.50
N ILE A 138 -16.97 8.66 3.25
CA ILE A 138 -16.75 8.70 4.70
C ILE A 138 -15.32 9.12 5.02
N LEU A 139 -14.33 8.54 4.31
CA LEU A 139 -12.92 8.85 4.55
C LEU A 139 -12.64 10.36 4.45
N GLU A 140 -13.09 11.02 3.38
CA GLU A 140 -12.88 12.45 3.19
C GLU A 140 -13.63 13.31 4.23
N ARG A 141 -14.72 12.79 4.80
CA ARG A 141 -15.50 13.49 5.82
C ARG A 141 -14.94 13.36 7.23
N GLU A 142 -14.46 12.18 7.60
CA GLU A 142 -13.83 11.92 8.90
C GLU A 142 -12.38 12.41 8.93
N HIS A 143 -11.68 12.33 7.79
CA HIS A 143 -10.28 12.67 7.63
C HIS A 143 -10.04 13.60 6.44
N PRO A 144 -10.38 14.91 6.55
CA PRO A 144 -10.22 15.87 5.46
C PRO A 144 -8.79 16.06 4.97
N GLU A 145 -7.79 15.62 5.74
CA GLU A 145 -6.38 15.57 5.36
C GLU A 145 -6.03 14.40 4.42
N LEU A 146 -6.89 13.38 4.36
CA LEU A 146 -6.75 12.21 3.49
C LEU A 146 -7.63 12.34 2.24
N GLN A 147 -7.63 13.52 1.63
CA GLN A 147 -8.42 13.77 0.42
C GLN A 147 -8.05 12.78 -0.67
N TYR A 148 -9.06 12.38 -1.43
CA TYR A 148 -8.83 11.48 -2.54
C TYR A 148 -7.88 12.09 -3.56
N THR A 149 -6.83 11.33 -3.84
CA THR A 149 -5.92 11.58 -4.96
C THR A 149 -6.12 10.46 -5.97
N GLN A 150 -6.04 10.80 -7.26
CA GLN A 150 -6.21 9.85 -8.35
C GLN A 150 -5.32 8.62 -8.15
N GLY A 151 -5.93 7.43 -8.28
CA GLY A 151 -5.28 6.13 -8.10
C GLY A 151 -5.42 5.55 -6.69
N PHE A 152 -5.87 6.31 -5.68
CA PHE A 152 -6.13 5.76 -4.33
C PHE A 152 -7.21 4.68 -4.33
N ASP A 153 -8.08 4.66 -5.33
CA ASP A 153 -9.06 3.61 -5.55
C ASP A 153 -8.42 2.22 -5.70
N ARG A 154 -7.17 2.12 -6.17
CA ARG A 154 -6.40 0.86 -6.21
C ARG A 154 -6.33 0.17 -4.84
N TYR A 155 -6.13 0.94 -3.77
CA TYR A 155 -6.13 0.42 -2.39
C TYR A 155 -7.48 -0.17 -2.03
N ALA A 156 -8.54 0.60 -2.26
CA ALA A 156 -9.89 0.22 -1.87
C ALA A 156 -10.36 -1.03 -2.62
N TYR A 157 -10.13 -1.11 -3.93
CA TYR A 157 -10.47 -2.30 -4.70
C TYR A 157 -9.65 -3.53 -4.29
N SER A 158 -8.35 -3.36 -4.02
CA SER A 158 -7.48 -4.45 -3.57
C SER A 158 -7.91 -5.02 -2.23
N PHE A 159 -8.10 -4.15 -1.24
CA PHE A 159 -8.52 -4.53 0.09
C PHE A 159 -9.96 -5.05 0.11
N PHE A 160 -10.85 -4.50 -0.71
CA PHE A 160 -12.21 -5.02 -0.83
C PHE A 160 -12.24 -6.41 -1.44
N ALA A 161 -11.40 -6.71 -2.43
CA ALA A 161 -11.32 -8.06 -2.98
C ALA A 161 -10.88 -9.08 -1.90
N MET A 162 -9.87 -8.72 -1.09
CA MET A 162 -9.42 -9.55 0.03
C MET A 162 -10.51 -9.72 1.10
N ALA A 163 -11.13 -8.62 1.52
CA ALA A 163 -12.16 -8.61 2.54
C ALA A 163 -13.43 -9.34 2.08
N LEU A 164 -13.81 -9.23 0.80
CA LEU A 164 -14.93 -9.93 0.21
C LEU A 164 -14.68 -11.44 0.21
N SER A 165 -13.49 -11.90 -0.22
CA SER A 165 -13.14 -13.33 -0.16
C SER A 165 -13.20 -13.87 1.27
N PHE A 166 -12.69 -13.11 2.24
CA PHE A 166 -12.77 -13.46 3.65
C PHE A 166 -14.22 -13.57 4.13
N CYS A 167 -15.06 -12.59 3.80
CA CYS A 167 -16.47 -12.60 4.20
C CYS A 167 -17.23 -13.76 3.58
N GLN A 168 -17.04 -14.05 2.29
CA GLN A 168 -17.71 -15.15 1.62
C GLN A 168 -17.33 -16.51 2.21
N LYS A 169 -16.03 -16.76 2.41
CA LYS A 169 -15.56 -18.01 3.02
C LYS A 169 -16.01 -18.14 4.48
N GLY A 170 -16.06 -17.02 5.21
CA GLY A 170 -16.50 -16.94 6.60
C GLY A 170 -18.01 -16.86 6.80
N SER A 171 -18.80 -16.85 5.72
CA SER A 171 -20.25 -16.58 5.78
C SER A 171 -20.60 -15.29 6.55
N LEU A 172 -19.76 -14.26 6.42
CA LEU A 172 -19.98 -12.94 6.99
C LEU A 172 -20.75 -12.05 6.00
N PRO A 173 -21.54 -11.08 6.50
CA PRO A 173 -22.21 -10.13 5.64
C PRO A 173 -21.21 -9.27 4.86
N ILE A 174 -21.61 -8.80 3.67
CA ILE A 174 -20.70 -8.08 2.77
C ILE A 174 -20.29 -6.72 3.31
N GLU A 175 -21.19 -6.09 4.06
CA GLU A 175 -20.97 -4.81 4.67
C GLU A 175 -19.82 -4.88 5.69
N PHE A 176 -19.56 -6.08 6.25
CA PHE A 176 -18.40 -6.32 7.10
C PHE A 176 -17.10 -6.17 6.31
N GLY A 177 -17.09 -6.64 5.06
CA GLY A 177 -15.99 -6.47 4.12
C GLY A 177 -15.77 -5.01 3.72
N GLU A 178 -16.85 -4.25 3.53
CA GLU A 178 -16.79 -2.80 3.32
C GLU A 178 -16.13 -2.07 4.49
N ALA A 179 -16.54 -2.38 5.73
CA ALA A 179 -15.97 -1.78 6.94
C ALA A 179 -14.47 -2.13 7.12
N ILE A 180 -14.08 -3.40 6.89
CA ILE A 180 -12.67 -3.83 6.87
C ILE A 180 -11.88 -3.00 5.85
N THR A 181 -12.44 -2.83 4.65
CA THR A 181 -11.80 -2.10 3.56
C THR A 181 -11.59 -0.64 3.93
N TYR A 182 -12.59 0.01 4.52
CA TYR A 182 -12.47 1.39 4.98
C TYR A 182 -11.26 1.58 5.91
N HIS A 183 -11.12 0.73 6.93
CA HIS A 183 -10.01 0.84 7.88
C HIS A 183 -8.66 0.56 7.23
N LEU A 184 -8.58 -0.43 6.34
CA LEU A 184 -7.34 -0.72 5.59
C LEU A 184 -6.95 0.46 4.70
N VAL A 185 -7.89 1.05 3.95
CA VAL A 185 -7.66 2.22 3.10
C VAL A 185 -7.21 3.42 3.94
N CYS A 186 -7.94 3.73 5.00
CA CYS A 186 -7.64 4.86 5.89
C CYS A 186 -6.23 4.78 6.45
N ASN A 187 -5.88 3.64 7.06
CA ASN A 187 -4.56 3.43 7.66
C ASN A 187 -3.45 3.39 6.60
N THR A 188 -3.70 2.81 5.43
CA THR A 188 -2.71 2.78 4.33
C THR A 188 -2.42 4.19 3.81
N ILE A 189 -3.44 4.99 3.50
CA ILE A 189 -3.26 6.35 2.98
C ILE A 189 -2.57 7.24 4.03
N SER A 190 -2.92 7.07 5.31
CA SER A 190 -2.27 7.80 6.41
C SER A 190 -0.76 7.53 6.54
N LEU A 191 -0.28 6.39 6.04
CA LEU A 191 1.15 6.06 6.03
C LEU A 191 1.90 6.70 4.88
N LEU A 192 1.23 7.11 3.79
CA LEU A 192 1.87 7.63 2.58
C LEU A 192 2.55 8.99 2.86
N PRO A 193 3.90 9.08 2.93
CA PRO A 193 4.60 10.34 3.14
C PRO A 193 4.34 11.30 1.98
N MET A 194 4.09 10.73 0.79
CA MET A 194 3.84 11.48 -0.42
C MET A 194 2.65 12.42 -0.32
N THR A 195 1.60 12.07 0.42
CA THR A 195 0.44 12.95 0.65
C THR A 195 0.87 14.31 1.23
N LYS A 196 1.86 14.31 2.12
CA LYS A 196 2.40 15.53 2.75
C LYS A 196 3.45 16.23 1.88
N LEU A 197 4.22 15.46 1.11
CA LEU A 197 5.27 16.01 0.24
C LEU A 197 4.69 16.71 -0.99
N LEU A 198 3.53 16.29 -1.50
CA LEU A 198 2.87 16.94 -2.64
C LEU A 198 2.47 18.41 -2.36
N ASP A 199 2.23 18.74 -1.10
CA ASP A 199 1.95 20.12 -0.66
C ASP A 199 3.22 20.97 -0.48
N ASP A 200 4.41 20.35 -0.49
CA ASP A 200 5.71 21.01 -0.30
C ASP A 200 6.68 20.63 -1.42
N GLN A 201 6.60 21.37 -2.54
CA GLN A 201 7.41 21.13 -3.74
C GLN A 201 8.92 21.08 -3.46
N GLN A 202 9.41 21.87 -2.50
CA GLN A 202 10.83 21.86 -2.17
C GLN A 202 11.22 20.53 -1.52
N LYS A 203 10.47 20.07 -0.50
CA LYS A 203 10.75 18.78 0.14
C LYS A 203 10.57 17.61 -0.81
N LEU A 204 9.61 17.70 -1.73
CA LEU A 204 9.42 16.72 -2.80
C LEU A 204 10.68 16.60 -3.67
N MET A 205 11.20 17.73 -4.15
CA MET A 205 12.43 17.76 -4.94
C MET A 205 13.62 17.24 -4.13
N GLU A 206 13.78 17.69 -2.88
CA GLU A 206 14.84 17.22 -1.98
C GLU A 206 14.79 15.72 -1.75
N HIS A 207 13.59 15.13 -1.63
CA HIS A 207 13.40 13.69 -1.49
C HIS A 207 13.95 12.93 -2.70
N PHE A 208 13.52 13.29 -3.91
CA PHE A 208 13.95 12.61 -5.13
C PHE A 208 15.40 12.91 -5.51
N ASP A 209 15.92 14.10 -5.19
CA ASP A 209 17.35 14.41 -5.30
C ASP A 209 18.21 13.49 -4.43
N ARG A 210 17.71 13.08 -3.25
CA ARG A 210 18.39 12.08 -2.42
C ARG A 210 18.36 10.71 -3.10
N LEU A 211 17.24 10.31 -3.69
CA LEU A 211 17.15 9.04 -4.42
C LEU A 211 18.06 9.00 -5.65
N ASP A 212 18.13 10.08 -6.44
CA ASP A 212 19.06 10.18 -7.58
C ASP A 212 20.53 10.03 -7.12
N LYS A 213 20.88 10.60 -5.96
CA LYS A 213 22.22 10.43 -5.35
C LYS A 213 22.48 9.00 -4.89
N VAL A 214 21.47 8.29 -4.37
CA VAL A 214 21.60 6.88 -4.01
C VAL A 214 21.79 6.04 -5.28
N LEU A 215 20.99 6.29 -6.32
CA LEU A 215 21.12 5.61 -7.61
C LEU A 215 22.51 5.82 -8.22
N MET A 216 23.06 7.04 -8.18
CA MET A 216 24.41 7.32 -8.65
C MET A 216 25.48 6.41 -8.01
N ASN A 217 25.31 6.04 -6.75
CA ASN A 217 26.23 5.16 -6.03
C ASN A 217 25.91 3.67 -6.25
N TYR A 218 24.62 3.31 -6.29
CA TYR A 218 24.16 1.94 -6.42
C TYR A 218 24.26 1.40 -7.86
N ASP A 219 23.80 2.18 -8.83
CA ASP A 219 23.82 1.88 -10.26
C ASP A 219 24.18 3.14 -11.06
N TYR A 220 25.48 3.43 -11.09
CA TYR A 220 26.02 4.59 -11.81
C TYR A 220 25.67 4.59 -13.30
N GLN A 221 25.58 3.41 -13.93
CA GLN A 221 25.26 3.32 -15.36
C GLN A 221 23.83 3.79 -15.61
N LYS A 222 22.87 3.32 -14.80
CA LYS A 222 21.48 3.77 -14.86
C LYS A 222 21.34 5.26 -14.55
N TYR A 223 22.00 5.73 -13.50
CA TYR A 223 22.01 7.15 -13.15
C TYR A 223 22.53 8.03 -14.30
N LYS A 224 23.66 7.63 -14.90
CA LYS A 224 24.24 8.35 -16.03
C LYS A 224 23.28 8.38 -17.21
N LEU A 225 22.67 7.24 -17.53
CA LEU A 225 21.67 7.15 -18.60
C LEU A 225 20.51 8.11 -18.35
N LEU A 226 19.89 8.10 -17.17
CA LEU A 226 18.83 9.06 -16.83
C LEU A 226 19.29 10.52 -17.00
N THR A 227 20.49 10.83 -16.50
CA THR A 227 21.07 12.19 -16.57
C THR A 227 21.34 12.63 -18.00
N ASP A 228 21.86 11.75 -18.86
CA ASP A 228 22.14 12.03 -20.27
C ASP A 228 20.86 12.40 -21.05
N PHE A 229 19.70 11.91 -20.58
CA PHE A 229 18.37 12.24 -21.10
C PHE A 229 17.60 13.31 -20.30
N ASN A 230 18.26 14.01 -19.36
CA ASN A 230 17.64 14.98 -18.45
C ASN A 230 16.44 14.42 -17.66
N ALA A 231 16.46 13.14 -17.32
CA ALA A 231 15.46 12.47 -16.49
C ALA A 231 15.93 12.37 -15.03
N SER A 232 14.99 12.55 -14.10
CA SER A 232 15.16 12.32 -12.65
C SER A 232 14.14 11.30 -12.19
N ILE A 233 14.44 10.58 -11.10
CA ILE A 233 13.47 9.70 -10.44
C ILE A 233 12.18 10.44 -10.10
N LEU A 234 12.23 11.76 -9.81
CA LEU A 234 11.05 12.58 -9.54
C LEU A 234 9.93 12.41 -10.59
N PHE A 235 10.28 12.26 -11.87
CA PHE A 235 9.31 12.27 -12.97
C PHE A 235 8.42 11.03 -13.04
N PHE A 236 8.79 9.93 -12.37
CA PHE A 236 8.02 8.69 -12.35
C PHE A 236 7.86 8.12 -10.93
N GLY A 237 8.83 8.38 -10.04
CA GLY A 237 8.85 7.90 -8.66
C GLY A 237 7.70 8.44 -7.82
N VAL A 238 7.17 9.63 -8.13
CA VAL A 238 5.95 10.13 -7.46
C VAL A 238 4.79 9.15 -7.61
N ARG A 239 4.57 8.60 -8.81
CA ARG A 239 3.49 7.62 -9.05
C ARG A 239 3.75 6.32 -8.29
N PHE A 240 4.99 5.83 -8.37
CA PHE A 240 5.43 4.61 -7.68
C PHE A 240 5.13 4.68 -6.17
N GLU A 241 5.56 5.76 -5.52
CA GLU A 241 5.43 5.91 -4.07
C GLU A 241 4.01 6.29 -3.64
N MET A 242 3.26 7.04 -4.47
CA MET A 242 1.87 7.40 -4.21
C MET A 242 0.91 6.22 -4.27
N LEU A 243 1.18 5.25 -5.15
CA LEU A 243 0.33 4.09 -5.39
C LEU A 243 0.90 2.78 -4.84
N LEU A 244 2.00 2.86 -4.08
CA LEU A 244 2.74 1.70 -3.58
C LEU A 244 2.96 0.66 -4.67
N PHE A 245 3.37 1.13 -5.85
CA PHE A 245 3.68 0.35 -7.04
C PHE A 245 2.49 -0.42 -7.65
N ALA A 246 1.24 -0.12 -7.26
CA ALA A 246 0.08 -0.90 -7.71
C ALA A 246 -0.26 -0.75 -9.21
N ASP A 247 0.21 0.29 -9.89
CA ASP A 247 0.00 0.47 -11.33
C ASP A 247 1.10 -0.22 -12.16
N GLU A 248 2.17 -0.66 -11.51
CA GLU A 248 3.36 -1.25 -12.14
C GLU A 248 3.25 -2.77 -12.21
N HIS A 249 2.43 -3.39 -11.36
CA HIS A 249 2.40 -4.83 -11.14
C HIS A 249 1.02 -5.43 -11.31
N SER A 250 0.97 -6.75 -11.53
CA SER A 250 -0.28 -7.49 -11.35
C SER A 250 -0.75 -7.43 -9.89
N PHE A 251 -1.99 -7.83 -9.64
CA PHE A 251 -2.55 -7.82 -8.28
C PHE A 251 -1.75 -8.70 -7.30
N GLU A 252 -1.39 -9.92 -7.69
CA GLU A 252 -0.63 -10.84 -6.84
C GLU A 252 0.75 -10.28 -6.50
N GLU A 253 1.43 -9.74 -7.51
CA GLU A 253 2.73 -9.08 -7.39
C GLU A 253 2.67 -7.83 -6.49
N THR A 254 1.62 -7.02 -6.64
CA THR A 254 1.34 -5.86 -5.78
C THR A 254 1.20 -6.30 -4.33
N LEU A 255 0.44 -7.36 -4.06
CA LEU A 255 0.30 -7.89 -2.70
C LEU A 255 1.64 -8.38 -2.13
N ARG A 256 2.52 -8.97 -2.93
CA ARG A 256 3.86 -9.37 -2.48
C ARG A 256 4.74 -8.18 -2.12
N ILE A 257 4.67 -7.09 -2.88
CA ILE A 257 5.37 -5.85 -2.56
C ILE A 257 4.81 -5.23 -1.28
N TRP A 258 3.48 -5.18 -1.14
CA TRP A 258 2.82 -4.66 0.06
C TRP A 258 3.11 -5.51 1.30
N ASP A 259 3.23 -6.83 1.17
CA ASP A 259 3.69 -7.70 2.26
C ASP A 259 5.06 -7.22 2.80
N GLN A 260 6.00 -6.91 1.90
CA GLN A 260 7.33 -6.44 2.30
C GLN A 260 7.30 -5.04 2.93
N ILE A 261 6.39 -4.16 2.50
CA ILE A 261 6.21 -2.81 3.05
C ILE A 261 5.56 -2.89 4.43
N PHE A 262 4.42 -3.58 4.56
CA PHE A 262 3.66 -3.68 5.81
C PHE A 262 4.34 -4.59 6.84
N GLY A 263 5.19 -5.52 6.40
CA GLY A 263 6.09 -6.26 7.29
C GLY A 263 7.27 -5.44 7.81
N ARG A 264 7.48 -4.19 7.35
CA ARG A 264 8.57 -3.30 7.78
C ARG A 264 8.09 -1.88 8.04
N LEU A 265 6.93 -1.71 8.67
CA LEU A 265 6.38 -0.38 8.96
C LEU A 265 7.35 0.48 9.81
N GLU A 266 8.20 -0.14 10.63
CA GLU A 266 9.26 0.53 11.39
C GLU A 266 10.35 1.18 10.50
N SER A 267 10.49 0.72 9.27
CA SER A 267 11.44 1.22 8.27
C SER A 267 10.72 1.60 6.97
N TYR A 268 9.47 2.04 7.09
CA TYR A 268 8.56 2.27 5.97
C TYR A 268 9.19 3.14 4.87
N GLU A 269 9.68 4.35 5.23
CA GLU A 269 10.25 5.29 4.25
C GLU A 269 11.46 4.68 3.53
N TYR A 270 12.32 3.97 4.27
CA TYR A 270 13.49 3.30 3.70
C TYR A 270 13.10 2.16 2.78
N MET A 271 12.06 1.40 3.12
CA MET A 271 11.58 0.30 2.28
C MET A 271 10.97 0.82 0.97
N ILE A 272 10.17 1.88 1.02
CA ILE A 272 9.60 2.52 -0.17
C ILE A 272 10.71 3.00 -1.09
N ASN A 273 11.69 3.72 -0.54
CA ASN A 273 12.83 4.21 -1.30
C ASN A 273 13.64 3.08 -1.94
N ALA A 274 13.88 2.00 -1.19
CA ALA A 274 14.59 0.83 -1.69
C ALA A 274 13.85 0.17 -2.85
N PHE A 275 12.52 0.06 -2.77
CA PHE A 275 11.71 -0.39 -3.90
C PHE A 275 11.80 0.59 -5.07
N THR A 276 11.66 1.90 -4.87
CA THR A 276 11.79 2.90 -5.94
C THR A 276 13.10 2.72 -6.71
N LEU A 277 14.22 2.57 -6.01
CA LEU A 277 15.53 2.33 -6.61
C LEU A 277 15.65 0.98 -7.30
N ALA A 278 15.09 -0.09 -6.72
CA ALA A 278 15.07 -1.42 -7.34
C ALA A 278 14.29 -1.42 -8.67
N HIS A 279 13.16 -0.70 -8.74
CA HIS A 279 12.41 -0.51 -9.98
C HIS A 279 13.23 0.24 -11.02
N VAL A 280 13.91 1.33 -10.63
CA VAL A 280 14.77 2.07 -11.56
C VAL A 280 15.91 1.22 -12.10
N HIS A 281 16.53 0.42 -11.23
CA HIS A 281 17.58 -0.51 -11.62
C HIS A 281 17.09 -1.53 -12.65
N GLN A 282 15.91 -2.11 -12.43
CA GLN A 282 15.35 -3.12 -13.32
C GLN A 282 14.79 -2.55 -14.62
N ALA A 283 14.32 -1.30 -14.64
CA ALA A 283 13.70 -0.67 -15.80
C ALA A 283 14.61 -0.77 -17.04
N LYS A 284 14.09 -1.33 -18.12
CA LYS A 284 14.84 -1.47 -19.38
C LYS A 284 14.76 -0.16 -20.15
N ILE A 285 15.92 0.45 -20.38
CA ILE A 285 16.06 1.68 -21.14
C ILE A 285 17.09 1.36 -22.22
N GLU A 286 16.68 1.45 -23.48
CA GLU A 286 17.56 1.26 -24.64
C GLU A 286 18.49 2.47 -24.75
N ASP A 287 19.75 2.27 -25.19
CA ASP A 287 20.77 3.33 -25.25
C ASP A 287 20.36 4.49 -26.18
N ASP A 288 19.52 4.21 -27.18
CA ASP A 288 18.98 5.15 -28.16
C ASP A 288 17.49 5.50 -27.91
N CYS A 289 16.97 5.21 -26.72
CA CYS A 289 15.58 5.47 -26.38
C CYS A 289 15.23 6.98 -26.46
N PRO A 290 14.38 7.42 -27.40
CA PRO A 290 14.04 8.83 -27.54
C PRO A 290 13.19 9.35 -26.39
N ASN A 291 12.54 8.45 -25.63
CA ASN A 291 11.67 8.80 -24.51
C ASN A 291 11.88 7.83 -23.34
N VAL A 292 12.92 8.09 -22.55
CA VAL A 292 13.28 7.29 -21.38
C VAL A 292 12.14 7.22 -20.36
N LEU A 293 11.43 8.34 -20.15
CA LEU A 293 10.32 8.40 -19.19
C LEU A 293 9.19 7.46 -19.57
N GLU A 294 8.80 7.47 -20.84
CA GLU A 294 7.75 6.58 -21.34
C GLU A 294 8.16 5.11 -21.23
N SER A 295 9.43 4.79 -21.48
CA SER A 295 9.94 3.42 -21.34
C SER A 295 9.90 2.91 -19.90
N ILE A 296 10.20 3.77 -18.92
CA ILE A 296 10.10 3.42 -17.50
C ILE A 296 8.64 3.27 -17.09
N LEU A 297 7.79 4.25 -17.43
CA LEU A 297 6.38 4.29 -17.01
C LEU A 297 5.54 3.15 -17.62
N HIS A 298 5.95 2.63 -18.77
CA HIS A 298 5.28 1.52 -19.48
C HIS A 298 6.10 0.22 -19.44
N ASN A 299 7.09 0.09 -18.56
CA ASN A 299 7.75 -1.18 -18.37
C ASN A 299 6.74 -2.19 -17.78
N GLN A 300 6.42 -3.24 -18.55
CA GLN A 300 5.44 -4.27 -18.17
C GLN A 300 6.09 -5.57 -17.66
N LYS A 301 7.43 -5.66 -17.68
CA LYS A 301 8.16 -6.90 -17.38
C LYS A 301 9.02 -6.70 -16.15
N TRP A 302 8.37 -6.63 -15.00
CA TRP A 302 9.02 -6.64 -13.70
C TRP A 302 9.30 -8.07 -13.26
N ASP A 303 10.36 -8.24 -12.48
CA ASP A 303 10.73 -9.50 -11.84
C ASP A 303 10.63 -9.23 -10.35
N VAL A 304 9.47 -9.53 -9.77
CA VAL A 304 9.16 -9.15 -8.39
C VAL A 304 10.07 -9.86 -7.40
N ASP A 305 10.52 -11.09 -7.70
CA ASP A 305 11.48 -11.81 -6.87
C ASP A 305 12.79 -11.03 -6.80
N LYS A 306 13.27 -10.57 -7.96
CA LYS A 306 14.47 -9.73 -8.03
C LYS A 306 14.24 -8.36 -7.38
N LEU A 307 13.09 -7.72 -7.56
CA LEU A 307 12.78 -6.44 -6.92
C LEU A 307 12.81 -6.54 -5.40
N ILE A 308 12.21 -7.59 -4.84
CA ILE A 308 12.21 -7.86 -3.39
C ILE A 308 13.64 -8.13 -2.91
N LEU A 309 14.44 -8.91 -3.67
CA LEU A 309 15.84 -9.17 -3.35
C LEU A 309 16.67 -7.88 -3.33
N ASP A 310 16.59 -7.09 -4.41
CA ASP A 310 17.36 -5.86 -4.60
C ASP A 310 16.95 -4.79 -3.56
N ALA A 311 15.65 -4.64 -3.29
CA ALA A 311 15.16 -3.72 -2.26
C ALA A 311 15.64 -4.13 -0.85
N ASN A 312 15.64 -5.43 -0.53
CA ASN A 312 16.20 -5.91 0.74
C ASN A 312 17.72 -5.67 0.83
N ALA A 313 18.45 -5.88 -0.27
CA ALA A 313 19.88 -5.61 -0.33
C ALA A 313 20.18 -4.12 -0.13
N LEU A 314 19.40 -3.23 -0.76
CA LEU A 314 19.47 -1.78 -0.59
C LEU A 314 19.15 -1.33 0.84
N LEU A 315 18.14 -1.93 1.46
CA LEU A 315 17.73 -1.63 2.84
C LEU A 315 18.82 -2.02 3.84
N HIS A 316 19.48 -3.15 3.62
CA HIS A 316 20.54 -3.67 4.50
C HIS A 316 21.95 -3.25 4.10
N HIS A 317 22.10 -2.40 3.08
CA HIS A 317 23.42 -2.01 2.59
C HIS A 317 24.17 -1.21 3.67
N GLN A 318 25.07 -1.90 4.38
CA GLN A 318 26.00 -1.30 5.31
C GLN A 318 27.15 -0.65 4.55
N LYS A 319 27.59 0.53 5.01
CA LYS A 319 28.79 1.19 4.49
C LYS A 319 29.97 0.21 4.52
N SER A 320 30.69 0.07 3.42
CA SER A 320 31.94 -0.66 3.40
C SER A 320 33.00 0.05 4.25
N ILE A 321 33.99 -0.70 4.75
CA ILE A 321 35.13 -0.13 5.52
C ILE A 321 35.82 1.00 4.75
N LYS A 322 35.92 0.87 3.41
CA LYS A 322 36.52 1.90 2.55
C LYS A 322 35.70 3.18 2.54
N GLU A 323 34.37 3.07 2.55
CA GLU A 323 33.44 4.19 2.61
C GLU A 323 33.46 4.84 4.00
N THR A 324 33.46 4.06 5.07
CA THR A 324 33.61 4.55 6.45
C THR A 324 34.94 5.29 6.64
N LEU A 325 36.03 4.76 6.10
CA LEU A 325 37.34 5.42 6.13
C LEU A 325 37.39 6.69 5.26
N CYS A 326 36.73 6.68 4.10
CA CYS A 326 36.66 7.84 3.21
C CYS A 326 35.91 9.00 3.88
N GLU A 327 34.81 8.72 4.58
CA GLU A 327 34.06 9.71 5.37
C GLU A 327 34.92 10.28 6.51
N ALA A 328 35.63 9.41 7.24
CA ALA A 328 36.54 9.82 8.31
C ALA A 328 37.70 10.70 7.81
N CYS A 329 38.24 10.39 6.63
CA CYS A 329 39.38 11.12 6.06
C CYS A 329 39.00 12.33 5.18
N CYS A 330 37.75 12.40 4.72
CA CYS A 330 37.25 13.48 3.85
C CYS A 330 35.84 13.93 4.28
N PRO A 331 35.71 14.61 5.43
CA PRO A 331 34.42 15.02 5.99
C PRO A 331 33.63 16.01 5.12
N LYS A 332 34.25 16.57 4.08
CA LYS A 332 33.59 17.45 3.08
C LYS A 332 33.02 16.70 1.88
N LEU A 333 33.32 15.41 1.72
CA LEU A 333 32.70 14.54 0.72
C LEU A 333 31.39 14.01 1.31
N THR A 334 30.34 14.83 1.31
CA THR A 334 28.98 14.37 1.59
C THR A 334 28.56 13.40 0.49
N ARG A 335 28.78 12.11 0.68
CA ARG A 335 28.12 11.07 -0.14
C ARG A 335 27.36 10.12 0.78
N PHE A 336 26.06 10.13 0.55
CA PHE A 336 25.04 9.34 1.21
C PHE A 336 25.22 7.88 0.77
N HIS A 337 25.50 6.98 1.71
CA HIS A 337 25.88 5.59 1.46
C HIS A 337 24.96 4.68 2.27
N GLY A 338 23.92 4.16 1.61
CA GLY A 338 22.90 3.30 2.19
C GLY A 338 21.99 4.01 3.20
N TYR A 339 20.81 3.44 3.43
CA TYR A 339 19.98 3.81 4.56
C TYR A 339 20.65 3.25 5.81
N SER A 340 21.40 4.09 6.52
CA SER A 340 21.73 3.79 7.92
C SER A 340 20.41 3.77 8.68
N ILE A 341 19.85 2.58 8.90
CA ILE A 341 18.84 2.39 9.94
C ILE A 341 19.56 2.73 11.24
N ALA A 342 19.44 3.98 11.68
CA ALA A 342 19.93 4.36 12.99
C ALA A 342 19.26 3.40 13.97
N SER A 343 20.06 2.71 14.77
CA SER A 343 19.62 1.81 15.84
C SER A 343 18.81 2.50 16.95
N ASP A 344 18.43 3.76 16.75
CA ASP A 344 17.85 4.67 17.72
C ASP A 344 16.34 4.84 17.42
N PHE A 345 15.60 3.73 17.42
CA PHE A 345 14.14 3.78 17.59
C PHE A 345 13.78 3.02 18.85
N VAL A 346 13.85 3.73 19.98
CA VAL A 346 13.09 3.39 21.18
C VAL A 346 11.65 3.73 20.88
N PHE A 347 10.77 2.73 20.92
CA PHE A 347 9.33 2.90 20.77
C PHE A 347 8.84 3.98 21.74
N PHE A 348 8.21 5.04 21.23
CA PHE A 348 7.25 5.80 22.02
C PHE A 348 5.96 4.97 22.03
N GLU A 349 5.66 4.39 23.19
CA GLU A 349 4.36 3.79 23.53
C GLU A 349 3.24 4.83 23.51
#